data_AF-A0A7W1N6F1-F1
#
_entry.id   AF-A0A7W1N6F1-F1
#
_cell.length_a   1.000
_cell.length_b   1.000
_cell.length_c   1.000
_cell.angle_alpha   90.00
_cell.angle_beta   90.00
_cell.angle_gamma   90.00
#
_symmetry.space_group_name_H-M   'P 1'
#
loop_
_entity.id
_entity.type
_entity.pdbx_description
1 polymer ?
#
loop_
_entity_poly.entity_id
_entity_poly.type
_entity_poly.pdbx_seq_one_letter_code
_entity_poly.pdbx_strand_id
1 'polypeptide(L)'
;MTEQPESGGHLGVLHGAALYVGSLIGPGVLLVPALAVQAAGPASVIGWAALLVLSAPLAFTFAALGVRMPVSGGVAEYVRAGFGPAAGAITGGWFLTAVVIGAPAVSLIGGLYVADLTGSGTVVAASVGLGIFAVVLVANIYGLRLSSRLQLAAGATLTLLIAVAVAFALPSRSADNWHPFAPHGWLAVGTAANILIWLFVGWEAVAQLAGEFEQPETQLPRAMAFAFGIVTVLYVGLAVATVGVTSGSASKVPLADLMAVGFGEPGRRATTVLAVALTMGTMNVYLAGAAKLAASLAESGSLPAWLGRDAHRSVPRRPLIVIAIVGVALLVALLAGISSTSDLVRATS
;
A
#
# COMPACT_ATOMS: atom_id res chain seq x y z
N MET A 1 -36.30 15.55 17.53
CA MET A 1 -36.26 14.33 16.69
C MET A 1 -35.49 14.70 15.44
N THR A 2 -34.19 14.44 15.43
CA THR A 2 -33.32 14.64 14.26
C THR A 2 -33.24 13.31 13.54
N GLU A 3 -33.82 13.25 12.35
CA GLU A 3 -33.73 12.12 11.44
C GLU A 3 -32.25 11.77 11.18
N GLN A 4 -31.84 10.58 11.63
CA GLN A 4 -30.64 9.95 11.11
C GLN A 4 -30.96 9.47 9.69
N PRO A 5 -30.11 9.73 8.68
CA PRO A 5 -30.31 9.14 7.38
C PRO A 5 -30.17 7.62 7.52
N GLU A 6 -31.23 6.87 7.19
CA GLU A 6 -31.17 5.41 7.08
C GLU A 6 -30.08 5.04 6.07
N SER A 7 -28.92 4.59 6.54
CA SER A 7 -27.93 3.95 5.68
C SER A 7 -28.41 2.53 5.41
N GLY A 8 -29.26 2.38 4.39
CA GLY A 8 -29.57 1.07 3.84
C GLY A 8 -28.27 0.43 3.34
N GLY A 9 -27.73 -0.52 4.09
CA GLY A 9 -26.64 -1.36 3.60
C GLY A 9 -27.08 -2.02 2.29
N HIS A 10 -26.19 -2.10 1.32
CA HIS A 10 -26.46 -2.75 0.02
C HIS A 10 -25.37 -3.77 -0.34
N LEU A 11 -24.35 -3.93 0.51
CA LEU A 11 -23.24 -4.84 0.24
C LEU A 11 -23.49 -6.23 0.83
N GLY A 12 -23.54 -7.22 -0.06
CA GLY A 12 -23.38 -8.62 0.31
C GLY A 12 -21.91 -9.00 0.56
N VAL A 13 -21.70 -10.17 1.18
CA VAL A 13 -20.38 -10.67 1.61
C VAL A 13 -19.33 -10.66 0.49
N LEU A 14 -19.66 -11.19 -0.69
CA LEU A 14 -18.72 -11.32 -1.81
C LEU A 14 -18.35 -9.96 -2.41
N HIS A 15 -19.32 -9.06 -2.54
CA HIS A 15 -19.07 -7.71 -3.03
C HIS A 15 -18.21 -6.93 -2.02
N GLY A 16 -18.54 -6.99 -0.73
CA GLY A 16 -17.74 -6.39 0.33
C GLY A 16 -16.30 -6.94 0.36
N ALA A 17 -16.12 -8.25 0.20
CA ALA A 17 -14.79 -8.87 0.13
C ALA A 17 -14.00 -8.38 -1.10
N ALA A 18 -14.62 -8.33 -2.28
CA ALA A 18 -13.97 -7.87 -3.51
C ALA A 18 -13.55 -6.39 -3.42
N LEU A 19 -14.44 -5.53 -2.91
CA LEU A 19 -14.13 -4.13 -2.64
C LEU A 19 -12.96 -4.00 -1.68
N TYR A 20 -12.96 -4.81 -0.62
CA TYR A 20 -11.94 -4.77 0.39
C TYR A 20 -10.57 -5.24 -0.12
N VAL A 21 -10.51 -6.35 -0.87
CA VAL A 21 -9.29 -6.80 -1.53
C VAL A 21 -8.72 -5.71 -2.44
N GLY A 22 -9.57 -5.07 -3.26
CA GLY A 22 -9.17 -3.97 -4.12
C GLY A 22 -8.63 -2.77 -3.34
N SER A 23 -9.19 -2.47 -2.17
CA SER A 23 -8.69 -1.39 -1.32
C SER A 23 -7.39 -1.72 -0.58
N LEU A 24 -7.15 -3.01 -0.29
CA LEU A 24 -6.02 -3.49 0.49
C LEU A 24 -4.75 -3.61 -0.37
N ILE A 25 -4.90 -4.14 -1.59
CA ILE A 25 -3.75 -4.38 -2.48
C ILE A 25 -3.32 -3.05 -3.12
N GLY A 26 -2.26 -2.47 -2.56
CA GLY A 26 -1.65 -1.24 -3.06
C GLY A 26 -0.41 -1.45 -3.93
N PRO A 27 0.15 -0.36 -4.49
CA PRO A 27 1.35 -0.39 -5.34
C PRO A 27 2.58 -1.04 -4.70
N GLY A 28 2.63 -1.20 -3.38
CA GLY A 28 3.74 -1.87 -2.70
C GLY A 28 4.07 -3.24 -3.30
N VAL A 29 3.06 -4.01 -3.75
CA VAL A 29 3.25 -5.33 -4.39
C VAL A 29 4.08 -5.26 -5.69
N LEU A 30 4.18 -4.09 -6.32
CA LEU A 30 4.98 -3.87 -7.51
C LEU A 30 6.48 -3.81 -7.21
N LEU A 31 6.90 -3.58 -5.97
CA LEU A 31 8.31 -3.38 -5.60
C LEU A 31 8.77 -4.30 -4.48
N VAL A 32 7.96 -4.43 -3.42
CA VAL A 32 8.32 -5.11 -2.18
C VAL A 32 8.75 -6.57 -2.36
N PRO A 33 8.11 -7.39 -3.22
CA PRO A 33 8.56 -8.77 -3.43
C PRO A 33 10.03 -8.85 -3.86
N ALA A 34 10.46 -7.96 -4.76
CA ALA A 34 11.85 -7.89 -5.19
C ALA A 34 12.78 -7.40 -4.08
N LEU A 35 12.36 -6.42 -3.27
CA LEU A 35 13.16 -5.96 -2.13
C LEU A 35 13.32 -7.07 -1.07
N ALA A 36 12.30 -7.88 -0.85
CA ALA A 36 12.35 -9.02 0.07
C ALA A 36 13.31 -10.11 -0.44
N VAL A 37 13.28 -10.43 -1.74
CA VAL A 37 14.23 -11.36 -2.36
C VAL A 37 15.66 -10.80 -2.35
N GLN A 38 15.86 -9.50 -2.60
CA GLN A 38 17.17 -8.87 -2.47
C GLN A 38 17.70 -8.96 -1.04
N ALA A 39 16.83 -8.83 -0.03
CA ALA A 39 17.23 -8.88 1.37
C ALA A 39 17.57 -10.30 1.85
N ALA A 40 16.75 -11.31 1.55
CA ALA A 40 16.88 -12.65 2.13
C ALA A 40 17.03 -13.79 1.12
N GLY A 41 16.97 -13.52 -0.18
CA GLY A 41 16.92 -14.54 -1.23
C GLY A 41 15.63 -15.37 -1.17
N PRO A 42 15.69 -16.66 -1.55
CA PRO A 42 14.55 -17.58 -1.47
C PRO A 42 13.95 -17.67 -0.05
N ALA A 43 14.75 -17.52 1.00
CA ALA A 43 14.29 -17.55 2.39
C ALA A 43 13.28 -16.43 2.74
N SER A 44 13.14 -15.39 1.90
CA SER A 44 12.10 -14.36 2.05
C SER A 44 10.68 -14.92 2.12
N VAL A 45 10.41 -16.10 1.52
CA VAL A 45 9.10 -16.77 1.60
C VAL A 45 8.70 -17.12 3.03
N ILE A 46 9.67 -17.33 3.93
CA ILE A 46 9.41 -17.56 5.36
C ILE A 46 8.87 -16.28 6.01
N GLY A 47 9.43 -15.12 5.63
CA GLY A 47 8.93 -13.82 6.08
C GLY A 47 7.48 -13.58 5.64
N TRP A 48 7.17 -13.89 4.38
CA TRP A 48 5.80 -13.86 3.87
C TRP A 48 4.85 -14.75 4.67
N ALA A 49 5.22 -16.02 4.86
CA ALA A 49 4.40 -16.98 5.59
C ALA A 49 4.16 -16.55 7.04
N ALA A 50 5.20 -16.08 7.73
CA ALA A 50 5.10 -15.58 9.10
C ALA A 50 4.15 -14.37 9.19
N LEU A 51 4.28 -13.39 8.29
CA LEU A 51 3.41 -12.20 8.29
C LEU A 51 1.97 -12.51 7.89
N LEU A 52 1.74 -13.49 7.00
CA LEU A 52 0.39 -13.98 6.72
C LEU A 52 -0.25 -14.55 7.98
N VAL A 53 0.45 -15.43 8.71
CA VAL A 53 -0.06 -15.99 9.96
C VAL A 53 -0.30 -14.91 11.02
N LEU A 54 0.63 -13.95 11.17
CA LEU A 54 0.54 -12.87 12.16
C LEU A 54 -0.53 -11.83 11.80
N SER A 55 -0.84 -11.63 10.52
CA SER A 55 -1.86 -10.67 10.07
C SER A 55 -3.28 -11.21 10.21
N ALA A 56 -3.50 -12.53 10.20
CA ALA A 56 -4.81 -13.13 10.43
C ALA A 56 -5.50 -12.61 11.72
N PRO A 57 -4.91 -12.72 12.93
CA PRO A 57 -5.55 -12.22 14.15
C PRO A 57 -5.77 -10.70 14.14
N LEU A 58 -4.88 -9.93 13.52
CA LEU A 58 -5.07 -8.49 13.34
C LEU A 58 -6.30 -8.18 12.48
N ALA A 59 -6.43 -8.85 11.34
CA ALA A 59 -7.56 -8.72 10.43
C ALA A 59 -8.90 -9.02 11.12
N PHE A 60 -8.97 -10.12 11.88
CA PHE A 60 -10.17 -10.46 12.64
C PHE A 60 -10.44 -9.51 13.82
N THR A 61 -9.40 -8.94 14.43
CA THR A 61 -9.56 -7.92 15.47
C THR A 61 -10.18 -6.65 14.89
N PHE A 62 -9.71 -6.17 13.75
CA PHE A 62 -10.33 -5.01 13.09
C PHE A 62 -11.74 -5.29 12.58
N ALA A 63 -12.02 -6.52 12.12
CA ALA A 63 -13.38 -6.91 11.80
C ALA A 63 -14.31 -6.84 13.04
N ALA A 64 -13.86 -7.38 14.17
CA ALA A 64 -14.62 -7.32 15.42
C ALA A 64 -14.82 -5.88 15.94
N LEU A 65 -13.79 -5.04 15.82
CA LEU A 65 -13.86 -3.62 16.17
C LEU A 65 -14.80 -2.84 15.23
N GLY A 66 -14.78 -3.13 13.92
CA GLY A 66 -15.70 -2.56 12.93
C GLY A 66 -17.16 -2.86 13.24
N VAL A 67 -17.45 -4.08 13.69
CA VAL A 67 -18.80 -4.48 14.14
C VAL A 67 -19.20 -3.76 15.43
N ARG A 68 -18.31 -3.73 16.43
CA ARG A 68 -18.62 -3.16 17.76
C ARG A 68 -18.69 -1.64 17.78
N MET A 69 -17.85 -1.00 16.98
CA MET A 69 -17.72 0.45 16.93
C MET A 69 -17.48 0.88 15.48
N PRO A 70 -18.56 1.07 14.69
CA PRO A 70 -18.48 1.55 13.31
C PRO A 70 -18.14 3.06 13.32
N VAL A 71 -16.85 3.37 13.43
CA VAL A 71 -16.34 4.75 13.41
C VAL A 71 -15.59 5.03 12.12
N SER A 72 -15.85 6.19 11.51
CA SER A 72 -15.17 6.63 10.29
C SER A 72 -13.72 7.09 10.52
N GLY A 73 -13.29 7.25 11.78
CA GLY A 73 -11.97 7.76 12.17
C GLY A 73 -10.83 6.74 12.13
N GLY A 74 -11.11 5.47 11.78
CA GLY A 74 -10.10 4.42 11.64
C GLY A 74 -9.38 4.05 12.95
N VAL A 75 -8.13 3.58 12.84
CA VAL A 75 -7.34 3.05 13.98
C VAL A 75 -7.14 4.07 15.10
N ALA A 76 -6.85 5.32 14.75
CA ALA A 76 -6.64 6.38 15.74
C ALA A 76 -7.89 6.59 16.62
N GLU A 77 -9.08 6.42 16.04
CA GLU A 77 -10.36 6.54 16.75
C GLU A 77 -10.65 5.34 17.64
N TYR A 78 -10.29 4.12 17.21
CA TYR A 78 -10.31 2.94 18.09
C TYR A 78 -9.42 3.12 19.31
N VAL A 79 -8.19 3.60 19.11
CA VAL A 79 -7.26 3.88 20.20
C VAL A 79 -7.77 5.01 21.08
N ARG A 80 -8.33 6.07 20.49
CA ARG A 80 -8.93 7.18 21.24
C ARG A 80 -10.06 6.72 22.15
N ALA A 81 -10.93 5.85 21.66
CA ALA A 81 -12.07 5.31 22.41
C ALA A 81 -11.62 4.40 23.56
N GLY A 82 -10.57 3.59 23.35
CA GLY A 82 -10.08 2.65 24.37
C GLY A 82 -9.10 3.24 25.39
N PHE A 83 -8.21 4.14 24.95
CA PHE A 83 -7.05 4.62 25.73
C PHE A 83 -7.03 6.14 25.91
N GLY A 84 -8.00 6.85 25.36
CA GLY A 84 -8.17 8.29 25.53
C GLY A 84 -7.52 9.16 24.43
N PRO A 85 -7.74 10.49 24.50
CA PRO A 85 -7.34 11.44 23.46
C PRO A 85 -5.85 11.43 23.12
N ALA A 86 -4.98 11.34 24.13
CA ALA A 86 -3.52 11.38 23.92
C ALA A 86 -3.01 10.17 23.14
N ALA A 87 -3.49 8.96 23.46
CA ALA A 87 -3.11 7.75 22.76
C ALA A 87 -3.60 7.78 21.30
N GLY A 88 -4.83 8.23 21.06
CA GLY A 88 -5.36 8.41 19.70
C GLY A 88 -4.54 9.41 18.87
N ALA A 89 -4.11 10.52 19.49
CA ALA A 89 -3.25 11.51 18.86
C ALA A 89 -1.87 10.94 18.48
N ILE A 90 -1.26 10.16 19.38
CA ILE A 90 0.02 9.48 19.11
C ILE A 90 -0.16 8.53 17.92
N THR A 91 -1.17 7.66 17.95
CA THR A 91 -1.45 6.73 16.83
C THR A 91 -1.69 7.48 15.52
N GLY A 92 -2.47 8.57 15.52
CA GLY A 92 -2.65 9.41 14.35
C GLY A 92 -1.34 10.02 13.83
N GLY A 93 -0.44 10.42 14.73
CA GLY A 93 0.90 10.90 14.40
C GLY A 93 1.79 9.83 13.75
N TRP A 94 1.74 8.58 14.23
CA TRP A 94 2.44 7.45 13.59
C TRP A 94 1.92 7.20 12.17
N PHE A 95 0.60 7.16 11.98
CA PHE A 95 -0.01 7.02 10.65
C PHE A 95 0.37 8.18 9.72
N LEU A 96 0.33 9.42 10.22
CA LEU A 96 0.72 10.58 9.44
C LEU A 96 2.19 10.47 8.99
N THR A 97 3.09 10.12 9.91
CA THR A 97 4.52 9.96 9.62
C THR A 97 4.76 8.88 8.57
N ALA A 98 4.09 7.73 8.70
CA ALA A 98 4.18 6.63 7.73
C ALA A 98 3.75 7.08 6.32
N VAL A 99 2.68 7.87 6.18
CA VAL A 99 2.23 8.36 4.87
C VAL A 99 3.14 9.46 4.32
N VAL A 100 3.67 10.36 5.16
CA VAL A 100 4.58 11.43 4.72
C VAL A 100 5.87 10.84 4.13
N ILE A 101 6.42 9.80 4.76
CA ILE A 101 7.63 9.13 4.27
C ILE A 101 7.28 8.15 3.14
N GLY A 102 6.13 7.47 3.22
CA GLY A 102 5.70 6.46 2.25
C GLY A 102 5.27 7.03 0.89
N ALA A 103 4.68 8.22 0.83
CA ALA A 103 4.22 8.80 -0.44
C ALA A 103 5.36 8.99 -1.48
N PRO A 104 6.55 9.52 -1.10
CA PRO A 104 7.75 9.47 -1.94
C PRO A 104 8.15 8.05 -2.39
N ALA A 105 8.10 7.07 -1.49
CA ALA A 105 8.41 5.67 -1.80
C ALA A 105 7.49 5.14 -2.92
N VAL A 106 6.20 5.38 -2.77
CA VAL A 106 5.19 4.98 -3.75
C VAL A 106 5.48 5.64 -5.10
N SER A 107 5.78 6.95 -5.13
CA SER A 107 6.12 7.67 -6.38
C SER A 107 7.29 7.04 -7.13
N LEU A 108 8.28 6.54 -6.38
CA LEU A 108 9.47 5.92 -6.93
C LEU A 108 9.18 4.57 -7.58
N ILE A 109 8.14 3.85 -7.15
CA ILE A 109 7.71 2.60 -7.79
C ILE A 109 7.42 2.84 -9.28
N GLY A 110 6.58 3.83 -9.60
CA GLY A 110 6.29 4.17 -10.99
C GLY A 110 7.55 4.56 -11.78
N GLY A 111 8.46 5.29 -11.13
CA GLY A 111 9.75 5.66 -11.71
C GLY A 111 10.66 4.46 -12.01
N LEU A 112 10.73 3.48 -11.11
CA LEU A 112 11.52 2.26 -11.29
C LEU A 112 11.03 1.44 -12.47
N TYR A 113 9.70 1.36 -12.67
CA TYR A 113 9.11 0.68 -13.83
C TYR A 113 9.46 1.38 -15.15
N VAL A 114 9.44 2.71 -15.19
CA VAL A 114 9.86 3.47 -16.38
C VAL A 114 11.36 3.33 -16.64
N ALA A 115 12.18 3.38 -15.60
CA ALA A 115 13.63 3.22 -15.73
C ALA A 115 13.99 1.82 -16.24
N ASP A 116 13.35 0.77 -15.72
CA ASP A 116 13.52 -0.60 -16.22
C ASP A 116 13.15 -0.73 -17.70
N LEU A 117 11.97 -0.25 -18.09
CA LEU A 117 11.50 -0.35 -19.47
C LEU A 117 12.39 0.38 -20.47
N THR A 118 13.01 1.49 -20.04
CA THR A 118 13.90 2.30 -20.90
C THR A 118 15.36 1.86 -20.84
N GLY A 119 15.71 0.86 -20.01
CA GLY A 119 17.11 0.47 -19.76
C GLY A 119 17.92 1.56 -19.04
N SER A 120 17.24 2.45 -18.32
CA SER A 120 17.84 3.59 -17.63
C SER A 120 18.21 3.27 -16.17
N GLY A 121 19.07 4.11 -15.58
CA GLY A 121 19.51 3.96 -14.19
C GLY A 121 18.59 4.63 -13.15
N THR A 122 19.03 4.57 -11.89
CA THR A 122 18.33 5.15 -10.73
C THR A 122 18.00 6.64 -10.87
N VAL A 123 18.82 7.41 -11.59
CA VAL A 123 18.58 8.85 -11.81
C VAL A 123 17.27 9.08 -12.56
N VAL A 124 17.00 8.28 -13.61
CA VAL A 124 15.73 8.37 -14.35
C VAL A 124 14.57 7.91 -13.47
N ALA A 125 14.74 6.83 -12.70
CA ALA A 125 13.71 6.37 -11.77
C ALA A 125 13.30 7.45 -10.77
N ALA A 126 14.28 8.11 -10.15
CA ALA A 126 14.03 9.17 -9.18
C ALA A 126 13.48 10.44 -9.84
N SER A 127 13.92 10.79 -11.06
CA SER A 127 13.39 11.94 -11.81
C SER A 127 11.93 11.73 -12.21
N VAL A 128 11.59 10.54 -12.69
CA VAL A 128 10.20 10.16 -13.02
C VAL A 128 9.35 10.10 -11.76
N GLY A 129 9.86 9.53 -10.67
CA GLY A 129 9.17 9.52 -9.37
C GLY A 129 8.88 10.93 -8.85
N LEU A 130 9.84 11.85 -8.97
CA LEU A 130 9.65 13.27 -8.66
C LEU A 130 8.60 13.92 -9.56
N GLY A 131 8.59 13.61 -10.85
CA GLY A 131 7.57 14.07 -11.80
C GLY A 131 6.16 13.58 -11.42
N ILE A 132 6.02 12.28 -11.10
CA ILE A 132 4.78 11.68 -10.60
C ILE A 132 4.32 12.39 -9.33
N PHE A 133 5.22 12.58 -8.36
CA PHE A 133 4.93 13.25 -7.10
C PHE A 133 4.46 14.69 -7.33
N ALA A 134 5.15 15.46 -8.17
CA ALA A 134 4.79 16.83 -8.50
C ALA A 134 3.43 16.93 -9.19
N VAL A 135 3.15 16.07 -10.19
CA VAL A 135 1.85 16.06 -10.89
C VAL A 135 0.71 15.75 -9.93
N VAL A 136 0.86 14.73 -9.08
CA VAL A 136 -0.18 14.34 -8.11
C VAL A 136 -0.37 15.41 -7.03
N LEU A 137 0.70 16.07 -6.59
CA LEU A 137 0.62 17.19 -5.67
C LEU A 137 -0.15 18.36 -6.28
N VAL A 138 0.20 18.76 -7.50
CA VAL A 138 -0.50 19.84 -8.22
C VAL A 138 -1.98 19.50 -8.36
N ALA A 139 -2.31 18.27 -8.77
CA ALA A 139 -3.68 17.79 -8.84
C ALA A 139 -4.41 17.95 -7.49
N ASN A 140 -3.79 17.58 -6.37
CA ASN A 140 -4.35 17.74 -5.03
C ASN A 140 -4.54 19.21 -4.61
N ILE A 141 -3.62 20.11 -4.97
CA ILE A 141 -3.74 21.55 -4.69
C ILE A 141 -4.96 22.16 -5.40
N TYR A 142 -5.23 21.71 -6.63
CA TYR A 142 -6.41 22.06 -7.41
C TYR A 142 -7.67 21.27 -7.00
N GLY A 143 -7.57 20.36 -6.04
CA GLY A 143 -8.70 19.57 -5.54
C GLY A 143 -9.14 18.44 -6.47
N LEU A 144 -8.31 18.06 -7.45
CA LEU A 144 -8.56 16.91 -8.32
C LEU A 144 -8.38 15.63 -7.51
N ARG A 145 -9.49 14.92 -7.30
CA ARG A 145 -9.54 13.68 -6.53
C ARG A 145 -9.90 12.52 -7.41
N LEU A 146 -9.21 11.41 -7.19
CA LEU A 146 -9.61 10.15 -7.76
C LEU A 146 -10.93 9.70 -7.12
N SER A 147 -11.94 9.44 -7.94
CA SER A 147 -13.24 8.96 -7.45
C SER A 147 -13.09 7.59 -6.79
N SER A 148 -13.93 7.27 -5.80
CA SER A 148 -13.89 5.96 -5.13
C SER A 148 -14.05 4.81 -6.13
N ARG A 149 -14.85 4.99 -7.19
CA ARG A 149 -15.00 4.01 -8.27
C ARG A 149 -13.70 3.73 -9.01
N LEU A 150 -12.92 4.78 -9.32
CA LEU A 150 -11.62 4.63 -9.97
C LEU A 150 -10.58 3.99 -9.05
N GLN A 151 -10.63 4.26 -7.75
CA GLN A 151 -9.76 3.61 -6.76
C GLN A 151 -10.05 2.10 -6.68
N LEU A 152 -11.32 1.73 -6.60
CA LEU A 152 -11.75 0.34 -6.61
C LEU A 152 -11.36 -0.36 -7.92
N ALA A 153 -11.52 0.31 -9.07
CA ALA A 153 -11.09 -0.21 -10.35
C ALA A 153 -9.56 -0.40 -10.42
N ALA A 154 -8.78 0.55 -9.89
CA ALA A 154 -7.33 0.44 -9.78
C ALA A 154 -6.91 -0.77 -8.93
N GLY A 155 -7.52 -0.93 -7.75
CA GLY A 155 -7.31 -2.09 -6.87
C GLY A 155 -7.64 -3.43 -7.52
N ALA A 156 -8.80 -3.51 -8.17
CA ALA A 156 -9.23 -4.69 -8.91
C ALA A 156 -8.28 -4.99 -10.09
N THR A 157 -7.82 -3.96 -10.80
CA THR A 157 -6.83 -4.09 -11.90
C THR A 157 -5.52 -4.65 -11.38
N LEU A 158 -5.03 -4.16 -10.25
CA LEU A 158 -3.79 -4.65 -9.64
C LEU A 158 -3.94 -6.09 -9.13
N THR A 159 -5.08 -6.41 -8.51
CA THR A 159 -5.42 -7.78 -8.06
C THR A 159 -5.42 -8.75 -9.25
N LEU A 160 -6.08 -8.38 -10.35
CA LEU A 160 -6.10 -9.16 -11.59
C LEU A 160 -4.70 -9.31 -12.19
N LEU A 161 -3.92 -8.23 -12.21
CA LEU A 161 -2.55 -8.24 -12.72
C LEU A 161 -1.66 -9.22 -11.94
N ILE A 162 -1.78 -9.27 -10.61
CA ILE A 162 -1.09 -10.26 -9.78
C ILE A 162 -1.54 -11.68 -10.12
N ALA A 163 -2.85 -11.92 -10.20
CA ALA A 163 -3.41 -13.24 -10.50
C ALA A 163 -2.90 -13.76 -11.87
N VAL A 164 -2.93 -12.91 -12.90
CA VAL A 164 -2.43 -13.23 -14.24
C VAL A 164 -0.92 -13.47 -14.21
N ALA A 165 -0.14 -12.57 -13.60
CA ALA A 165 1.31 -12.73 -13.51
C ALA A 165 1.71 -14.04 -12.84
N VAL A 166 1.07 -14.39 -11.71
CA VAL A 166 1.31 -15.65 -11.01
C VAL A 166 0.91 -16.83 -11.88
N ALA A 167 -0.29 -16.84 -12.47
CA ALA A 167 -0.79 -17.97 -13.25
C ALA A 167 0.10 -18.31 -14.45
N PHE A 168 0.63 -17.30 -15.14
CA PHE A 168 1.46 -17.49 -16.33
C PHE A 168 2.95 -17.67 -16.04
N ALA A 169 3.46 -17.09 -14.95
CA ALA A 169 4.88 -17.21 -14.62
C ALA A 169 5.21 -18.50 -13.87
N LEU A 170 4.33 -18.97 -12.98
CA LEU A 170 4.59 -20.12 -12.10
C LEU A 170 4.96 -21.43 -12.83
N PRO A 171 4.40 -21.75 -14.02
CA PRO A 171 4.83 -22.91 -14.80
C PRO A 171 6.30 -22.86 -15.24
N SER A 172 6.88 -21.67 -15.36
CA SER A 172 8.28 -21.46 -15.78
C SER A 172 9.26 -21.44 -14.61
N ARG A 173 8.83 -21.83 -13.41
CA ARG A 173 9.70 -21.85 -12.22
C ARG A 173 10.84 -22.85 -12.37
N SER A 174 12.05 -22.46 -11.97
CA SER A 174 13.21 -23.35 -11.86
C SER A 174 13.43 -23.80 -10.41
N ALA A 175 13.92 -25.03 -10.23
CA ALA A 175 14.35 -25.51 -8.91
C ALA A 175 15.70 -24.90 -8.49
N ASP A 176 16.57 -24.57 -9.46
CA ASP A 176 17.88 -23.97 -9.22
C ASP A 176 17.75 -22.62 -8.52
N ASN A 177 16.64 -21.92 -8.78
CA ASN A 177 16.28 -20.64 -8.20
C ASN A 177 16.05 -20.67 -6.67
N TRP A 178 15.93 -21.87 -6.09
CA TRP A 178 15.78 -22.05 -4.65
C TRP A 178 17.10 -22.36 -3.94
N HIS A 179 18.20 -22.47 -4.68
CA HIS A 179 19.51 -22.86 -4.17
C HIS A 179 20.58 -21.79 -4.43
N PRO A 180 21.33 -21.36 -3.40
CA PRO A 180 21.11 -21.65 -1.97
C PRO A 180 19.83 -20.99 -1.44
N PHE A 181 19.13 -21.64 -0.50
CA PHE A 181 17.85 -21.14 0.01
C PHE A 181 17.99 -19.88 0.88
N ALA A 182 19.02 -19.84 1.73
CA ALA A 182 19.30 -18.71 2.63
C ALA A 182 20.70 -18.11 2.35
N PRO A 183 20.92 -17.48 1.18
CA PRO A 183 22.23 -16.98 0.76
C PRO A 183 22.79 -15.91 1.71
N HIS A 184 21.90 -15.09 2.30
CA HIS A 184 22.25 -14.01 3.21
C HIS A 184 22.13 -14.43 4.69
N GLY A 185 21.97 -15.73 4.96
CA GLY A 185 21.78 -16.28 6.30
C GLY A 185 20.36 -16.13 6.85
N TRP A 186 20.07 -16.86 7.93
CA TRP A 186 18.72 -16.93 8.51
C TRP A 186 18.24 -15.62 9.15
N LEU A 187 19.16 -14.80 9.66
CA LEU A 187 18.80 -13.49 10.23
C LEU A 187 18.24 -12.52 9.17
N ALA A 188 18.61 -12.68 7.90
CA ALA A 188 18.10 -11.86 6.81
C ALA A 188 16.59 -12.03 6.59
N VAL A 189 15.99 -13.14 7.04
CA VAL A 189 14.53 -13.34 7.02
C VAL A 189 13.83 -12.26 7.84
N GLY A 190 14.40 -11.82 8.96
CA GLY A 190 13.86 -10.72 9.75
C GLY A 190 13.89 -9.39 8.99
N THR A 191 14.94 -9.13 8.22
CA THR A 191 15.04 -7.94 7.37
C THR A 191 14.02 -7.97 6.22
N ALA A 192 13.83 -9.13 5.59
CA ALA A 192 12.77 -9.30 4.60
C ALA A 192 11.38 -9.14 5.21
N ALA A 193 11.14 -9.68 6.41
CA ALA A 193 9.88 -9.51 7.13
C ALA A 193 9.60 -8.03 7.43
N ASN A 194 10.58 -7.25 7.89
CA ASN A 194 10.40 -5.80 8.08
C ASN A 194 9.95 -5.11 6.78
N ILE A 195 10.63 -5.36 5.65
CA ILE A 195 10.23 -4.81 4.34
C ILE A 195 8.82 -5.25 3.92
N LEU A 196 8.47 -6.51 4.22
CA LEU A 196 7.19 -7.10 3.83
C LEU A 196 6.00 -6.57 4.62
N ILE A 197 6.18 -6.06 5.85
CA ILE A 197 5.11 -5.48 6.67
C ILE A 197 4.30 -4.45 5.87
N TRP A 198 4.96 -3.72 4.97
CA TRP A 198 4.31 -2.71 4.14
C TRP A 198 3.14 -3.27 3.29
N LEU A 199 3.18 -4.56 2.92
CA LEU A 199 2.10 -5.22 2.16
C LEU A 199 0.91 -5.67 3.01
N PHE A 200 1.06 -5.65 4.32
CA PHE A 200 0.05 -6.07 5.29
C PHE A 200 -0.59 -4.88 6.02
N VAL A 201 -0.19 -3.65 5.69
CA VAL A 201 -0.90 -2.45 6.14
C VAL A 201 -2.19 -2.31 5.35
N GLY A 202 -3.29 -1.99 6.04
CA GLY A 202 -4.61 -1.77 5.44
C GLY A 202 -5.69 -2.72 5.95
N TRP A 203 -5.35 -3.72 6.77
CA TRP A 203 -6.35 -4.59 7.42
C TRP A 203 -7.34 -3.81 8.33
N GLU A 204 -6.94 -2.62 8.75
CA GLU A 204 -7.75 -1.67 9.49
C GLU A 204 -8.84 -0.98 8.67
N ALA A 205 -8.72 -0.94 7.34
CA ALA A 205 -9.61 -0.18 6.48
C ALA A 205 -11.03 -0.79 6.42
N VAL A 206 -11.18 -2.08 6.80
CA VAL A 206 -12.49 -2.75 6.88
C VAL A 206 -13.48 -2.02 7.77
N ALA A 207 -12.98 -1.33 8.80
CA ALA A 207 -13.79 -0.56 9.74
C ALA A 207 -14.63 0.51 9.03
N GLN A 208 -14.09 1.10 7.96
CA GLN A 208 -14.78 2.13 7.19
C GLN A 208 -15.90 1.55 6.31
N LEU A 209 -15.75 0.29 5.90
CA LEU A 209 -16.77 -0.45 5.13
C LEU A 209 -17.88 -1.01 6.02
N ALA A 210 -17.72 -0.99 7.34
CA ALA A 210 -18.66 -1.63 8.27
C ALA A 210 -20.10 -1.10 8.12
N GLY A 211 -20.26 0.21 7.90
CA GLY A 211 -21.56 0.85 7.71
C GLY A 211 -22.22 0.60 6.35
N GLU A 212 -21.53 -0.03 5.40
CA GLU A 212 -22.07 -0.32 4.05
C GLU A 212 -22.71 -1.71 3.94
N PHE A 213 -22.46 -2.58 4.91
CA PHE A 213 -23.04 -3.93 4.97
C PHE A 213 -24.49 -3.90 5.48
N GLU A 214 -25.35 -4.74 4.89
CA GLU A 214 -26.74 -4.92 5.35
C GLU A 214 -26.80 -5.52 6.75
N GLN A 215 -25.91 -6.47 7.04
CA GLN A 215 -25.81 -7.15 8.33
C GLN A 215 -24.34 -7.20 8.78
N PRO A 216 -23.79 -6.07 9.28
CA PRO A 216 -22.36 -5.96 9.59
C PRO A 216 -21.86 -7.06 10.54
N GLU A 217 -22.66 -7.42 11.55
CA GLU A 217 -22.31 -8.44 12.55
C GLU A 217 -21.95 -9.81 11.97
N THR A 218 -22.60 -10.21 10.88
CA THR A 218 -22.41 -11.53 10.26
C THR A 218 -21.65 -11.43 8.93
N GLN A 219 -21.86 -10.36 8.16
CA GLN A 219 -21.30 -10.20 6.83
C GLN A 219 -19.86 -9.70 6.87
N LEU A 220 -19.51 -8.79 7.78
CA LEU A 220 -18.17 -8.20 7.84
C LEU A 220 -17.10 -9.23 8.21
N PRO A 221 -17.27 -10.09 9.25
CA PRO A 221 -16.27 -11.13 9.55
C PRO A 221 -16.11 -12.14 8.41
N ARG A 222 -17.20 -12.47 7.70
CA ARG A 222 -17.15 -13.36 6.53
C ARG A 222 -16.44 -12.70 5.35
N ALA A 223 -16.74 -11.44 5.06
CA ALA A 223 -16.09 -10.67 4.01
C ALA A 223 -14.58 -10.54 4.28
N MET A 224 -14.21 -10.28 5.54
CA MET A 224 -12.83 -10.29 5.99
C MET A 224 -12.16 -11.65 5.77
N ALA A 225 -12.80 -12.76 6.14
CA ALA A 225 -12.25 -14.11 5.93
C ALA A 225 -12.03 -14.41 4.43
N PHE A 226 -12.99 -14.06 3.56
CA PHE A 226 -12.85 -14.21 2.11
C PHE A 226 -11.72 -13.36 1.56
N ALA A 227 -11.65 -12.08 1.93
CA ALA A 227 -10.60 -11.18 1.49
C ALA A 227 -9.22 -11.67 1.96
N PHE A 228 -9.11 -12.10 3.21
CA PHE A 228 -7.90 -12.69 3.77
C PHE A 228 -7.45 -13.94 2.99
N GLY A 229 -8.39 -14.84 2.66
CA GLY A 229 -8.10 -16.01 1.83
C GLY A 229 -7.59 -15.66 0.44
N ILE A 230 -8.25 -14.71 -0.25
CA ILE A 230 -7.83 -14.25 -1.59
C ILE A 230 -6.43 -13.65 -1.55
N VAL A 231 -6.18 -12.72 -0.61
CA VAL A 231 -4.89 -12.06 -0.44
C VAL A 231 -3.80 -13.07 -0.11
N THR A 232 -4.08 -14.04 0.77
CA THR A 232 -3.15 -15.12 1.11
C THR A 232 -2.72 -15.91 -0.14
N VAL A 233 -3.68 -16.34 -0.96
CA VAL A 233 -3.38 -17.09 -2.19
C VAL A 233 -2.55 -16.24 -3.16
N LEU A 234 -2.92 -14.98 -3.36
CA LEU A 234 -2.19 -14.08 -4.26
C LEU A 234 -0.77 -13.79 -3.76
N TYR A 235 -0.60 -13.54 -2.45
CA TYR A 235 0.68 -13.20 -1.84
C TYR A 235 1.63 -14.40 -1.81
N VAL A 236 1.14 -15.60 -1.46
CA VAL A 236 1.93 -16.83 -1.55
C VAL A 236 2.33 -17.10 -2.99
N GLY A 237 1.37 -17.01 -3.92
CA GLY A 237 1.64 -17.18 -5.35
C GLY A 237 2.70 -16.21 -5.86
N LEU A 238 2.59 -14.93 -5.49
CA LEU A 238 3.54 -13.88 -5.86
C LEU A 238 4.93 -14.13 -5.26
N ALA A 239 5.01 -14.54 -3.99
CA ALA A 239 6.27 -14.86 -3.33
C ALA A 239 6.99 -16.03 -4.03
N VAL A 240 6.27 -17.12 -4.29
CA VAL A 240 6.81 -18.31 -4.97
C VAL A 240 7.18 -17.98 -6.42
N ALA A 241 6.37 -17.21 -7.14
CA ALA A 241 6.66 -16.81 -8.51
C ALA A 241 7.90 -15.91 -8.58
N THR A 242 8.01 -14.91 -7.70
CA THR A 242 9.15 -13.98 -7.69
C THR A 242 10.47 -14.72 -7.40
N VAL A 243 10.48 -15.65 -6.45
CA VAL A 243 11.68 -16.47 -6.18
C VAL A 243 11.91 -17.46 -7.32
N GLY A 244 10.90 -18.28 -7.64
CA GLY A 244 11.04 -19.42 -8.54
C GLY A 244 11.28 -19.06 -9.99
N VAL A 245 10.94 -17.84 -10.43
CA VAL A 245 11.07 -17.41 -11.83
C VAL A 245 12.18 -16.37 -12.00
N THR A 246 12.40 -15.51 -11.01
CA THR A 246 13.24 -14.32 -11.16
C THR A 246 14.60 -14.41 -10.44
N SER A 247 14.85 -15.42 -9.59
CA SER A 247 16.07 -15.42 -8.78
C SER A 247 17.33 -15.55 -9.64
N GLY A 248 18.23 -14.58 -9.50
CA GLY A 248 19.45 -14.45 -10.28
C GLY A 248 19.63 -13.04 -10.85
N SER A 249 18.53 -12.30 -11.07
CA SER A 249 18.58 -10.88 -11.44
C SER A 249 18.28 -9.99 -10.24
N ALA A 250 19.01 -8.88 -10.09
CA ALA A 250 18.71 -7.81 -9.15
C ALA A 250 17.49 -7.01 -9.63
N SER A 251 16.37 -7.70 -9.86
CA SER A 251 15.14 -7.10 -10.36
C SER A 251 14.62 -6.05 -9.38
N LYS A 252 14.09 -4.96 -9.93
CA LYS A 252 13.39 -3.91 -9.19
C LYS A 252 11.90 -3.84 -9.55
N VAL A 253 11.45 -4.69 -10.48
CA VAL A 253 10.11 -4.64 -11.09
C VAL A 253 9.51 -6.06 -11.20
N PRO A 254 9.38 -6.79 -10.07
CA PRO A 254 9.06 -8.22 -10.05
C PRO A 254 7.81 -8.55 -10.86
N LEU A 255 6.76 -7.72 -10.79
CA LEU A 255 5.53 -7.99 -11.52
C LEU A 255 5.70 -7.83 -13.04
N ALA A 256 6.55 -6.92 -13.50
CA ALA A 256 6.84 -6.76 -14.93
C ALA A 256 7.65 -7.95 -15.46
N ASP A 257 8.58 -8.49 -14.66
CA ASP A 257 9.33 -9.68 -15.01
C ASP A 257 8.43 -10.91 -15.13
N LEU A 258 7.53 -11.11 -14.17
CA LEU A 258 6.56 -12.21 -14.20
C LEU A 258 5.63 -12.10 -15.41
N MET A 259 5.17 -10.89 -15.74
CA MET A 259 4.36 -10.67 -16.93
C MET A 259 5.14 -10.89 -18.23
N ALA A 260 6.44 -10.56 -18.25
CA ALA A 260 7.30 -10.79 -19.42
C ALA A 260 7.51 -12.29 -19.71
N VAL A 261 7.43 -13.15 -18.70
CA VAL A 261 7.53 -14.61 -18.88
C VAL A 261 6.35 -15.15 -19.70
N GLY A 262 5.13 -14.68 -19.42
CA GLY A 262 3.94 -15.13 -20.13
C GLY A 262 3.67 -14.40 -21.46
N PHE A 263 3.94 -13.08 -21.49
CA PHE A 263 3.48 -12.19 -22.56
C PHE A 263 4.63 -11.45 -23.27
N GLY A 264 5.88 -11.71 -22.90
CA GLY A 264 7.05 -11.05 -23.46
C GLY A 264 7.08 -9.53 -23.19
N GLU A 265 7.77 -8.83 -24.09
CA GLU A 265 7.93 -7.37 -24.04
C GLU A 265 6.60 -6.57 -23.99
N PRO A 266 5.53 -6.94 -24.73
CA PRO A 266 4.22 -6.31 -24.57
C PRO A 266 3.68 -6.38 -23.14
N GLY A 267 3.86 -7.51 -22.44
CA GLY A 267 3.47 -7.68 -21.04
C GLY A 267 4.22 -6.74 -20.11
N ARG A 268 5.54 -6.61 -20.30
CA ARG A 268 6.39 -5.66 -19.54
C ARG A 268 5.93 -4.21 -19.74
N ARG A 269 5.67 -3.80 -20.98
CA ARG A 269 5.19 -2.44 -21.32
C ARG A 269 3.83 -2.14 -20.69
N ALA A 270 2.88 -3.05 -20.84
CA ALA A 270 1.55 -2.90 -20.26
C ALA A 270 1.62 -2.77 -18.72
N THR A 271 2.43 -3.62 -18.08
CA THR A 271 2.66 -3.58 -16.62
C THR A 271 3.29 -2.26 -16.20
N THR A 272 4.22 -1.70 -16.97
CA THR A 272 4.85 -0.40 -16.70
C THR A 272 3.85 0.75 -16.74
N VAL A 273 3.00 0.80 -17.77
CA VAL A 273 1.96 1.83 -17.88
C VAL A 273 0.97 1.72 -16.70
N LEU A 274 0.56 0.49 -16.37
CA LEU A 274 -0.31 0.23 -15.22
C LEU A 274 0.37 0.63 -13.91
N ALA A 275 1.64 0.30 -13.70
CA ALA A 275 2.39 0.65 -12.50
C ALA A 275 2.43 2.17 -12.28
N VAL A 276 2.68 2.96 -13.32
CA VAL A 276 2.64 4.43 -13.25
C VAL A 276 1.23 4.93 -12.90
N ALA A 277 0.19 4.45 -13.59
CA ALA A 277 -1.19 4.87 -13.35
C ALA A 277 -1.68 4.52 -11.94
N LEU A 278 -1.41 3.29 -11.47
CA LEU A 278 -1.76 2.81 -10.15
C LEU A 278 -1.02 3.60 -9.06
N THR A 279 0.27 3.87 -9.26
CA THR A 279 1.08 4.69 -8.37
C THR A 279 0.50 6.10 -8.23
N MET A 280 0.18 6.76 -9.35
CA MET A 280 -0.43 8.10 -9.35
C MET A 280 -1.77 8.10 -8.61
N GLY A 281 -2.60 7.08 -8.85
CA GLY A 281 -3.90 6.94 -8.21
C GLY A 281 -3.79 6.79 -6.69
N THR A 282 -2.95 5.88 -6.21
CA THR A 282 -2.72 5.68 -4.77
C THR A 282 -2.15 6.93 -4.11
N MET A 283 -1.16 7.58 -4.74
CA MET A 283 -0.59 8.81 -4.19
C MET A 283 -1.63 9.93 -4.09
N ASN A 284 -2.56 10.03 -5.04
CA ASN A 284 -3.59 11.06 -4.99
C ASN A 284 -4.44 10.92 -3.72
N VAL A 285 -4.80 9.67 -3.37
CA VAL A 285 -5.54 9.33 -2.15
C VAL A 285 -4.69 9.55 -0.90
N TYR A 286 -3.43 9.10 -0.91
CA TYR A 286 -2.54 9.20 0.24
C TYR A 286 -2.26 10.65 0.63
N LEU A 287 -1.92 11.52 -0.34
CA LEU A 287 -1.67 12.93 -0.06
C LEU A 287 -2.93 13.65 0.46
N ALA A 288 -4.10 13.37 -0.14
CA ALA A 288 -5.37 13.93 0.31
C ALA A 288 -5.71 13.47 1.75
N GLY A 289 -5.54 12.17 2.01
CA GLY A 289 -5.81 11.54 3.31
C GLY A 289 -4.88 12.07 4.40
N ALA A 290 -3.57 12.11 4.14
CA ALA A 290 -2.59 12.65 5.07
C ALA A 290 -2.80 14.14 5.36
N ALA A 291 -3.13 14.94 4.34
CA ALA A 291 -3.43 16.35 4.55
C ALA A 291 -4.67 16.55 5.45
N LYS A 292 -5.70 15.71 5.27
CA LYS A 292 -6.90 15.74 6.10
C LYS A 292 -6.64 15.25 7.53
N LEU A 293 -5.86 14.17 7.68
CA LEU A 293 -5.46 13.64 8.99
C LEU A 293 -4.64 14.67 9.78
N ALA A 294 -3.64 15.29 9.13
CA ALA A 294 -2.84 16.34 9.76
C ALA A 294 -3.66 17.57 10.16
N ALA A 295 -4.64 17.98 9.34
CA ALA A 295 -5.54 19.06 9.70
C ALA A 295 -6.41 18.70 10.91
N SER A 296 -6.96 17.48 10.96
CA SER A 296 -7.76 16.98 12.08
C SER A 296 -6.96 16.88 13.37
N LEU A 297 -5.71 16.41 13.30
CA LEU A 297 -4.78 16.40 14.44
C LEU A 297 -4.42 17.83 14.92
N ALA A 298 -4.39 18.81 14.02
CA ALA A 298 -4.19 20.20 14.39
C ALA A 298 -5.43 20.84 15.04
N GLU A 299 -6.63 20.49 14.58
CA GLU A 299 -7.89 20.90 15.22
C GLU A 299 -8.06 20.32 16.63
N SER A 300 -7.58 19.08 16.85
CA SER A 300 -7.57 18.46 18.18
C SER A 300 -6.44 18.94 19.10
N GLY A 301 -5.61 19.90 18.65
CA GLY A 301 -4.50 20.46 19.43
C GLY A 301 -3.25 19.59 19.49
N SER A 302 -3.20 18.48 18.73
CA SER A 302 -2.06 17.55 18.69
C SER A 302 -0.93 18.01 17.76
N LEU A 303 -1.25 18.91 16.81
CA LEU A 303 -0.30 19.55 15.90
C LEU A 303 -0.46 21.07 15.94
N PRO A 304 0.52 21.85 15.44
CA PRO A 304 0.43 23.31 15.40
C PRO A 304 -0.87 23.81 14.77
N ALA A 305 -1.62 24.66 15.50
CA ALA A 305 -2.96 25.11 15.11
C ALA A 305 -3.04 25.77 13.71
N TRP A 306 -1.93 26.31 13.20
CA TRP A 306 -1.89 26.90 11.87
C TRP A 306 -2.14 25.88 10.74
N LEU A 307 -1.88 24.59 10.97
CA LEU A 307 -2.15 23.49 10.02
C LEU A 307 -3.65 23.18 9.90
N GLY A 308 -4.41 23.39 10.98
CA GLY A 308 -5.85 23.14 11.04
C GLY A 308 -6.72 24.25 10.44
N ARG A 309 -6.17 25.44 10.15
CA ARG A 309 -7.00 26.60 9.71
C ARG A 309 -7.79 26.35 8.42
N ASP A 310 -7.31 25.47 7.55
CA ASP A 310 -7.95 25.12 6.28
C ASP A 310 -8.59 23.71 6.31
N ALA A 311 -8.87 23.16 7.50
CA ALA A 311 -9.46 21.83 7.68
C ALA A 311 -10.86 21.68 7.04
N HIS A 312 -11.61 22.79 6.92
CA HIS A 312 -12.91 22.84 6.24
C HIS A 312 -12.82 22.51 4.74
N ARG A 313 -11.65 22.64 4.12
CA ARG A 313 -11.46 22.29 2.71
C ARG A 313 -11.48 20.78 2.56
N SER A 314 -11.91 20.32 1.38
CA SER A 314 -11.78 18.91 1.02
C SER A 314 -10.34 18.44 1.22
N VAL A 315 -9.37 19.13 0.60
CA VAL A 315 -7.92 18.94 0.80
C VAL A 315 -7.34 20.18 1.52
N PRO A 316 -6.91 20.05 2.78
CA PRO A 316 -6.25 21.13 3.51
C PRO A 316 -4.89 21.47 2.88
N ARG A 317 -4.76 22.69 2.34
CA ARG A 317 -3.57 23.09 1.56
C ARG A 317 -2.31 23.20 2.41
N ARG A 318 -2.42 23.67 3.66
CA ARG A 318 -1.25 23.90 4.52
C ARG A 318 -0.55 22.60 4.92
N PRO A 319 -1.25 21.59 5.47
CA PRO A 319 -0.62 20.29 5.68
C PRO A 319 -0.10 19.67 4.39
N LEU A 320 -0.84 19.78 3.28
CA LEU A 320 -0.39 19.25 1.99
C LEU A 320 0.95 19.84 1.56
N ILE A 321 1.15 21.15 1.70
CA ILE A 321 2.42 21.82 1.38
C ILE A 321 3.55 21.31 2.28
N VAL A 322 3.32 21.12 3.58
CA VAL A 322 4.35 20.56 4.49
C VAL A 322 4.73 19.13 4.07
N ILE A 323 3.73 18.28 3.82
CA ILE A 323 3.93 16.91 3.33
C ILE A 323 4.73 16.93 2.03
N ALA A 324 4.41 17.86 1.12
CA ALA A 324 5.12 18.03 -0.14
C ALA A 324 6.58 18.45 0.04
N ILE A 325 6.87 19.40 0.93
CA ILE A 325 8.23 19.85 1.21
C ILE A 325 9.08 18.68 1.72
N VAL A 326 8.56 17.91 2.68
CA VAL A 326 9.24 16.72 3.21
C VAL A 326 9.42 15.68 2.10
N GLY A 327 8.37 15.41 1.32
CA GLY A 327 8.42 14.40 0.26
C GLY A 327 9.42 14.75 -0.85
N VAL A 328 9.45 16.01 -1.29
CA VAL A 328 10.43 16.50 -2.27
C VAL A 328 11.83 16.44 -1.69
N ALA A 329 12.04 16.84 -0.43
CA ALA A 329 13.35 16.74 0.21
C ALA A 329 13.88 15.30 0.25
N LEU A 330 13.03 14.32 0.55
CA LEU A 330 13.39 12.89 0.53
C LEU A 330 13.76 12.40 -0.87
N LEU A 331 13.01 12.80 -1.91
CA LEU A 331 13.32 12.44 -3.30
C LEU A 331 14.59 13.12 -3.82
N VAL A 332 14.86 14.36 -3.40
CA VAL A 332 16.10 15.07 -3.72
C VAL A 332 17.30 14.42 -3.00
N ALA A 333 17.14 14.00 -1.75
CA ALA A 333 18.17 13.25 -1.03
C ALA A 333 18.52 11.93 -1.72
N LEU A 334 17.51 11.23 -2.26
CA LEU A 334 17.70 10.04 -3.10
C LEU A 334 18.46 10.37 -4.39
N LEU A 335 18.08 11.46 -5.09
CA LEU A 335 18.80 11.92 -6.29
C LEU A 335 20.26 12.30 -6.01
N ALA A 336 20.53 12.83 -4.81
CA ALA A 336 21.87 13.17 -4.35
C ALA A 336 22.67 11.95 -3.87
N GLY A 337 22.09 10.74 -3.87
CA GLY A 337 22.74 9.52 -3.41
C GLY A 337 22.91 9.41 -1.89
N ILE A 338 22.17 10.21 -1.12
CA ILE A 338 22.23 10.25 0.35
C ILE A 338 21.42 9.09 0.97
N SER A 339 20.39 8.61 0.27
CA SER A 339 19.51 7.52 0.71
C SER A 339 19.27 6.52 -0.43
N SER A 340 18.76 5.33 -0.10
CA SER A 340 18.30 4.34 -1.09
C SER A 340 16.79 4.12 -1.05
N THR A 341 16.23 3.53 -2.11
CA THR A 341 14.82 3.09 -2.14
C THR A 341 14.49 2.15 -0.99
N SER A 342 15.40 1.22 -0.68
CA SER A 342 15.25 0.27 0.41
C SER A 342 15.20 0.96 1.77
N ASP A 343 16.01 2.00 1.98
CA ASP A 343 15.99 2.77 3.23
C ASP A 343 14.67 3.48 3.42
N LEU A 344 14.10 4.01 2.33
CA LEU A 344 12.85 4.74 2.38
C LEU A 344 11.65 3.82 2.65
N VAL A 345 11.66 2.60 2.09
CA VAL A 345 10.66 1.56 2.41
C VAL A 345 10.84 1.04 3.85
N ARG A 346 12.07 0.80 4.29
CA ARG A 346 12.37 0.35 5.67
C ARG A 346 12.01 1.41 6.71
N ALA A 347 12.19 2.70 6.41
CA ALA A 347 11.80 3.79 7.30
C ALA A 347 10.27 3.86 7.53
N THR A 348 9.48 3.24 6.64
CA THR A 348 8.01 3.20 6.72
C THR A 348 7.45 1.87 7.24
N SER A 349 8.30 0.88 7.52
CA SER A 349 7.90 -0.49 7.89
C SER A 349 8.41 -0.88 9.26
#